data_AF-A0AAP0NNW7-F1
#
_entry.id   AF-A0AAP0NNW7-F1
#
_cell.length_a   1.000
_cell.length_b   1.000
_cell.length_c   1.000
_cell.angle_alpha   90.00
_cell.angle_beta   90.00
_cell.angle_gamma   90.00
#
_symmetry.space_group_name_H-M   'P 1'
#
loop_
_entity.id
_entity.type
_entity.pdbx_description
1 polymer ?
#
loop_
_entity_poly.entity_id
_entity_poly.type
_entity_poly.pdbx_seq_one_letter_code
_entity_poly.pdbx_strand_id
1 'polypeptide(L)'
;MNTTKHLWAGAVAAMVSRTFVAPLERLKLEYIVRGEQKNLLELINTIATTQGLKGFWKGNFLNILRTAPFKAVNFYAYDTYRKRLLAISGNKETTNFERFLAGAAAGITASMLCLPMDTIRTKIVAPGGEALGGVIGAFQHMIKTEGFFSLYKGLVPSIISMAPSGAVFYGVYDILKSAYLHSPEGRKRLQNMSQGRELNAFDQLELGPMRTLLYGAIAGACAEAATYPFEVVRRQLQMQAKATKLSSLATCVKIVEKGGVPALYAGLIPSLLQVLPSAAISYFVYEFMKIVLEVD
;
A
#
# COMPACT_ATOMS: atom_id res chain seq x y z
N MET A 1 6.64 -28.81 -3.85
CA MET A 1 6.41 -27.39 -4.17
C MET A 1 7.43 -26.56 -3.40
N ASN A 2 8.38 -25.92 -4.06
CA ASN A 2 9.50 -25.25 -3.38
C ASN A 2 9.08 -23.84 -2.96
N THR A 3 8.31 -23.75 -1.86
CA THR A 3 7.67 -22.51 -1.36
C THR A 3 8.65 -21.34 -1.23
N THR A 4 9.92 -21.63 -0.92
CA THR A 4 11.01 -20.64 -0.85
C THR A 4 11.26 -19.94 -2.18
N LYS A 5 11.24 -20.67 -3.31
CA LYS A 5 11.49 -20.09 -4.64
C LYS A 5 10.34 -19.16 -5.06
N HIS A 6 9.08 -19.52 -4.80
CA HIS A 6 7.94 -18.62 -5.06
C HIS A 6 7.98 -17.35 -4.19
N LEU A 7 8.40 -17.47 -2.93
CA LEU A 7 8.59 -16.31 -2.05
C LEU A 7 9.67 -15.37 -2.58
N TRP A 8 10.80 -15.92 -3.05
CA TRP A 8 11.86 -15.12 -3.67
C TRP A 8 11.42 -14.44 -4.97
N ALA A 9 10.72 -15.16 -5.85
CA ALA A 9 10.14 -14.57 -7.06
C ALA A 9 9.20 -13.40 -6.74
N GLY A 10 8.31 -13.59 -5.75
CA GLY A 10 7.40 -12.55 -5.28
C GLY A 10 8.12 -11.35 -4.65
N ALA A 11 9.17 -11.59 -3.87
CA ALA A 11 9.96 -10.53 -3.24
C ALA A 11 10.70 -9.69 -4.29
N VAL A 12 11.39 -10.32 -5.25
CA VAL A 12 12.08 -9.63 -6.34
C VAL A 12 11.10 -8.84 -7.21
N ALA A 13 9.97 -9.45 -7.58
CA ALA A 13 8.92 -8.77 -8.31
C ALA A 13 8.40 -7.51 -7.61
N ALA A 14 8.16 -7.59 -6.31
CA ALA A 14 7.73 -6.44 -5.51
C ALA A 14 8.81 -5.35 -5.45
N MET A 15 10.09 -5.71 -5.29
CA MET A 15 11.19 -4.74 -5.24
C MET A 15 11.40 -4.01 -6.57
N VAL A 16 11.34 -4.74 -7.69
CA VAL A 16 11.48 -4.16 -9.02
C VAL A 16 10.30 -3.24 -9.30
N SER A 17 9.07 -3.71 -9.12
CA SER A 17 7.85 -2.89 -9.31
C SER A 17 7.89 -1.59 -8.50
N ARG A 18 8.24 -1.67 -7.20
CA ARG A 18 8.39 -0.50 -6.32
C ARG A 18 9.44 0.49 -6.81
N THR A 19 10.53 0.01 -7.41
CA THR A 19 11.60 0.86 -7.93
C THR A 19 11.16 1.62 -9.18
N PHE A 20 10.43 0.98 -10.09
CA PHE A 20 9.87 1.65 -11.27
C PHE A 20 8.81 2.70 -10.90
N VAL A 21 8.05 2.43 -9.84
CA VAL A 21 6.95 3.29 -9.38
C VAL A 21 7.42 4.39 -8.41
N ALA A 22 8.64 4.30 -7.89
CA ALA A 22 9.19 5.25 -6.91
C ALA A 22 9.07 6.74 -7.29
N PRO A 23 9.25 7.17 -8.56
CA PRO A 23 9.03 8.56 -8.96
C PRO A 23 7.60 9.04 -8.69
N LEU A 24 6.59 8.22 -8.99
CA LEU A 24 5.18 8.54 -8.77
C LEU A 24 4.85 8.57 -7.27
N GLU A 25 5.39 7.63 -6.49
CA GLU A 25 5.25 7.66 -5.03
C GLU A 25 5.86 8.93 -4.43
N ARG A 26 7.03 9.37 -4.91
CA ARG A 26 7.64 10.61 -4.44
C ARG A 26 6.77 11.82 -4.78
N LEU A 27 6.28 11.90 -6.02
CA LEU A 27 5.38 12.98 -6.45
C LEU A 27 4.12 13.02 -5.58
N LYS A 28 3.48 11.87 -5.34
CA LYS A 28 2.34 11.74 -4.42
C LYS A 28 2.69 12.31 -3.04
N LEU A 29 3.77 11.87 -2.43
CA LEU A 29 4.16 12.31 -1.08
C LEU A 29 4.45 13.81 -1.01
N GLU A 30 5.23 14.36 -1.94
CA GLU A 30 5.52 15.80 -1.94
C GLU A 30 4.26 16.64 -2.17
N TYR A 31 3.36 16.20 -3.04
CA TYR A 31 2.11 16.90 -3.32
C TYR A 31 1.19 16.91 -2.09
N ILE A 32 1.06 15.78 -1.40
CA ILE A 32 0.32 15.69 -0.13
C ILE A 32 0.90 16.64 0.91
N VAL A 33 2.22 16.68 1.06
CA VAL A 33 2.91 17.50 2.08
C VAL A 33 2.79 19.00 1.77
N ARG A 34 2.90 19.40 0.50
CA ARG A 34 2.81 20.80 0.08
C ARG A 34 1.39 21.36 0.10
N GLY A 35 0.36 20.52 0.13
CA GLY A 35 -1.03 20.93 0.33
C GLY A 35 -1.60 21.78 -0.81
N GLU A 36 -1.70 21.21 -2.01
CA GLU A 36 -2.42 21.78 -3.17
C GLU A 36 -1.98 23.15 -3.72
N GLN A 37 -0.78 23.62 -3.37
CA GLN A 37 -0.36 24.98 -3.73
C GLN A 37 0.24 25.13 -5.15
N LYS A 38 0.55 24.04 -5.88
CA LYS A 38 1.26 24.11 -7.19
C LYS A 38 0.83 23.01 -8.17
N ASN A 39 0.93 23.30 -9.47
CA ASN A 39 0.70 22.34 -10.55
C ASN A 39 1.71 21.17 -10.50
N LEU A 40 1.24 19.94 -10.80
CA LEU A 40 2.08 18.73 -10.80
C LEU A 40 3.33 18.86 -11.70
N LEU A 41 3.17 19.52 -12.87
CA LEU A 41 4.27 19.77 -13.81
C LEU A 41 5.34 20.69 -13.23
N GLU A 42 4.92 21.71 -12.46
CA GLU A 42 5.85 22.61 -11.78
C GLU A 42 6.63 21.88 -10.70
N LEU A 43 5.99 20.95 -9.98
CA LEU A 43 6.65 20.09 -9.00
C LEU A 43 7.69 19.18 -9.68
N ILE A 44 7.34 18.54 -10.80
CA ILE A 44 8.26 17.71 -11.58
C ILE A 44 9.48 18.54 -12.01
N ASN A 45 9.24 19.74 -12.57
CA ASN A 45 10.32 20.63 -13.01
C ASN A 45 11.19 21.11 -11.82
N THR A 46 10.58 21.39 -10.67
CA THR A 46 11.30 21.77 -9.45
C THR A 46 12.20 20.64 -8.98
N ILE A 47 11.71 19.39 -8.94
CA ILE A 47 12.53 18.24 -8.52
C ILE A 47 13.67 18.00 -9.51
N ALA A 48 13.39 18.06 -10.81
CA ALA A 48 14.39 17.87 -11.86
C ALA A 48 15.51 18.92 -11.81
N THR A 49 15.18 20.19 -11.57
CA THR A 49 16.17 21.28 -11.52
C THR A 49 16.93 21.32 -10.19
N THR A 50 16.28 21.07 -9.05
CA THR A 50 16.92 21.19 -7.73
C THR A 50 17.69 19.94 -7.30
N GLN A 51 17.21 18.75 -7.65
CA GLN A 51 17.78 17.47 -7.17
C GLN A 51 18.25 16.55 -8.30
N GLY A 52 18.04 16.94 -9.56
CA GLY A 52 18.32 16.11 -10.71
C GLY A 52 17.41 14.87 -10.81
N LEU A 53 17.70 14.03 -11.81
CA LEU A 53 16.93 12.80 -12.06
C LEU A 53 17.01 11.79 -10.90
N LYS A 54 18.12 11.73 -10.17
CA LYS A 54 18.26 10.88 -8.99
C LYS A 54 17.34 11.30 -7.84
N GLY A 55 16.89 12.57 -7.84
CA GLY A 55 15.87 13.07 -6.94
C GLY A 55 14.65 12.15 -6.94
N PHE A 56 14.09 11.77 -8.08
CA PHE A 56 12.84 11.00 -8.13
C PHE A 56 12.84 9.69 -7.31
N TRP A 57 14.00 9.10 -7.03
CA TRP A 57 14.16 7.88 -6.20
C TRP A 57 14.54 8.13 -4.74
N LYS A 58 14.53 9.38 -4.27
CA LYS A 58 14.84 9.72 -2.88
C LYS A 58 13.88 8.99 -1.93
N GLY A 59 14.46 8.24 -0.99
CA GLY A 59 13.69 7.43 -0.03
C GLY A 59 13.14 6.11 -0.59
N ASN A 60 13.48 5.72 -1.82
CA ASN A 60 13.10 4.41 -2.38
C ASN A 60 13.71 3.25 -1.60
N PHE A 61 14.98 3.38 -1.16
CA PHE A 61 15.61 2.36 -0.31
C PHE A 61 14.78 2.07 0.94
N LEU A 62 14.30 3.11 1.63
CA LEU A 62 13.44 2.97 2.80
C LEU A 62 12.06 2.37 2.44
N ASN A 63 11.55 2.66 1.25
CA ASN A 63 10.30 2.07 0.77
C ASN A 63 10.41 0.55 0.60
N ILE A 64 11.52 0.11 -0.01
CA ILE A 64 11.81 -1.31 -0.22
C ILE A 64 12.07 -2.00 1.12
N LEU A 65 12.98 -1.43 1.94
CA LEU A 65 13.37 -1.96 3.24
C LEU A 65 12.16 -2.14 4.16
N ARG A 66 11.17 -1.26 4.07
CA ARG A 66 9.93 -1.33 4.84
C ARG A 66 8.99 -2.46 4.43
N THR A 67 8.94 -2.75 3.13
CA THR A 67 7.89 -3.62 2.58
C THR A 67 8.03 -5.04 3.09
N ALA A 68 9.26 -5.55 3.17
CA ALA A 68 9.52 -6.91 3.64
C ALA A 68 9.14 -7.13 5.13
N PRO A 69 9.60 -6.31 6.10
CA PRO A 69 9.18 -6.42 7.50
C PRO A 69 7.66 -6.33 7.69
N PHE A 70 6.99 -5.39 7.02
CA PHE A 70 5.54 -5.25 7.14
C PHE A 70 4.82 -6.52 6.69
N LYS A 71 5.20 -7.08 5.53
CA LYS A 71 4.61 -8.32 5.02
C LYS A 71 4.91 -9.50 5.94
N ALA A 72 6.15 -9.65 6.40
CA ALA A 72 6.56 -10.73 7.29
C ALA A 72 5.76 -10.72 8.60
N VAL A 73 5.68 -9.57 9.27
CA VAL A 73 4.90 -9.40 10.50
C VAL A 73 3.42 -9.66 10.25
N ASN A 74 2.86 -9.12 9.17
CA ASN A 74 1.45 -9.30 8.84
C ASN A 74 1.11 -10.78 8.59
N PHE A 75 1.92 -11.52 7.82
CA PHE A 75 1.70 -12.95 7.58
C PHE A 75 1.84 -13.78 8.85
N TYR A 76 2.87 -13.52 9.65
CA TYR A 76 3.08 -14.23 10.91
C TYR A 76 1.94 -13.97 11.91
N ALA A 77 1.53 -12.70 12.06
CA ALA A 77 0.43 -12.31 12.92
C ALA A 77 -0.90 -12.90 12.44
N TYR A 78 -1.15 -12.90 11.13
CA TYR A 78 -2.33 -13.51 10.54
C TYR A 78 -2.42 -14.99 10.86
N ASP A 79 -1.36 -15.76 10.61
CA ASP A 79 -1.34 -17.20 10.89
C ASP A 79 -1.53 -17.48 12.39
N THR A 80 -0.88 -16.69 13.25
CA THR A 80 -1.02 -16.80 14.71
C THR A 80 -2.45 -16.52 15.18
N TYR A 81 -3.05 -15.41 14.75
CA TYR A 81 -4.42 -15.04 15.14
C TYR A 81 -5.44 -16.02 14.57
N ARG A 82 -5.26 -16.46 13.31
CA ARG A 82 -6.10 -17.46 12.67
C ARG A 82 -6.08 -18.79 13.43
N LYS A 83 -4.90 -19.29 13.81
CA LYS A 83 -4.75 -20.54 14.60
C LYS A 83 -5.39 -20.41 15.99
N ARG A 84 -5.22 -19.27 16.66
CA ARG A 84 -5.85 -19.01 17.96
C ARG A 84 -7.37 -18.95 17.87
N LEU A 85 -7.92 -18.25 16.88
CA LEU A 85 -9.36 -18.18 16.67
C LEU A 85 -9.95 -19.56 16.35
N LEU A 86 -9.27 -20.35 15.52
CA LEU A 86 -9.67 -21.73 15.24
C LEU A 86 -9.71 -22.59 16.51
N ALA A 87 -8.68 -22.48 17.36
CA ALA A 87 -8.60 -23.21 18.62
C ALA A 87 -9.70 -22.81 19.62
N ILE A 88 -10.11 -21.54 19.64
CA ILE A 88 -11.19 -21.04 20.50
C ILE A 88 -12.57 -21.47 19.97
N SER A 89 -12.74 -21.46 18.65
CA SER A 89 -14.01 -21.76 17.98
C SER A 89 -14.31 -23.26 17.94
N GLY A 90 -13.29 -24.12 18.01
CA GLY A 90 -13.43 -25.57 17.92
C GLY A 90 -13.83 -26.08 16.53
N ASN A 91 -13.86 -25.19 15.53
CA ASN A 91 -14.22 -25.53 14.15
C ASN A 91 -13.10 -26.30 13.43
N LYS A 92 -13.45 -27.14 12.46
CA LYS A 92 -12.48 -27.81 11.57
C LYS A 92 -11.81 -26.84 10.60
N GLU A 93 -12.51 -25.77 10.21
CA GLU A 93 -12.00 -24.72 9.34
C GLU A 93 -12.39 -23.34 9.85
N THR A 94 -11.54 -22.34 9.58
CA THR A 94 -11.81 -20.95 9.97
C THR A 94 -12.92 -20.35 9.13
N THR A 95 -13.93 -19.77 9.78
CA THR A 95 -15.04 -19.07 9.11
C THR A 95 -14.55 -17.81 8.38
N ASN A 96 -15.34 -17.30 7.43
CA ASN A 96 -15.00 -16.05 6.73
C ASN A 96 -14.85 -14.87 7.70
N PHE A 97 -15.65 -14.83 8.76
CA PHE A 97 -15.57 -13.80 9.79
C PHE A 97 -14.29 -13.91 10.63
N GLU A 98 -13.87 -15.12 11.03
CA GLU A 98 -12.62 -15.35 11.75
C GLU A 98 -11.39 -14.99 10.91
N ARG A 99 -11.42 -15.32 9.61
CA ARG A 99 -10.35 -14.92 8.66
C ARG A 99 -10.28 -13.40 8.54
N PHE A 100 -11.43 -12.72 8.48
CA PHE A 100 -11.50 -11.26 8.45
C PHE A 100 -10.93 -10.65 9.73
N LEU A 101 -11.34 -11.15 10.91
CA LEU A 101 -10.87 -10.64 12.20
C LEU A 101 -9.36 -10.88 12.39
N ALA A 102 -8.87 -12.07 12.03
CA ALA A 102 -7.43 -12.36 12.03
C ALA A 102 -6.66 -11.43 11.08
N GLY A 103 -7.21 -11.15 9.89
CA GLY A 103 -6.64 -10.21 8.93
C GLY A 103 -6.58 -8.78 9.47
N ALA A 104 -7.66 -8.29 10.07
CA ALA A 104 -7.71 -6.96 10.66
C ALA A 104 -6.72 -6.82 11.83
N ALA A 105 -6.71 -7.77 12.76
CA ALA A 105 -5.77 -7.80 13.88
C ALA A 105 -4.31 -7.86 13.41
N ALA A 106 -4.02 -8.70 12.41
CA ALA A 106 -2.68 -8.80 11.81
C ALA A 106 -2.23 -7.49 11.18
N GLY A 107 -3.11 -6.82 10.43
CA GLY A 107 -2.82 -5.54 9.81
C GLY A 107 -2.58 -4.43 10.84
N ILE A 108 -3.32 -4.42 11.95
CA ILE A 108 -3.11 -3.49 13.06
C ILE A 108 -1.75 -3.76 13.72
N THR A 109 -1.43 -5.01 14.04
CA THR A 109 -0.14 -5.40 14.65
C THR A 109 1.05 -5.04 13.76
N ALA A 110 0.96 -5.35 12.46
CA ALA A 110 1.98 -4.97 11.48
C ALA A 110 2.14 -3.45 11.38
N SER A 111 1.02 -2.72 11.41
CA SER A 111 1.03 -1.26 11.41
C SER A 111 1.69 -0.70 12.67
N MET A 112 1.38 -1.20 13.88
CA MET A 112 2.03 -0.72 15.10
C MET A 112 3.55 -0.91 15.06
N LEU A 113 4.03 -2.08 14.61
CA LEU A 113 5.45 -2.37 14.58
C LEU A 113 6.21 -1.62 13.47
N CYS A 114 5.57 -1.37 12.33
CA CYS A 114 6.24 -0.78 11.16
C CYS A 114 5.99 0.73 10.99
N LEU A 115 5.02 1.31 11.69
CA LEU A 115 4.68 2.74 11.59
C LEU A 115 5.86 3.67 11.90
N PRO A 116 6.76 3.38 12.87
CA PRO A 116 7.94 4.22 13.09
C PRO A 116 8.79 4.41 11.83
N MET A 117 8.98 3.34 11.05
CA MET A 117 9.75 3.40 9.81
C MET A 117 9.01 4.19 8.72
N ASP A 118 7.68 4.06 8.65
CA ASP A 118 6.85 4.90 7.78
C ASP A 118 7.00 6.39 8.10
N THR A 119 6.94 6.76 9.38
CA THR A 119 7.04 8.16 9.82
C THR A 119 8.43 8.74 9.55
N ILE A 120 9.50 7.97 9.81
CA ILE A 120 10.87 8.39 9.50
C ILE A 120 11.04 8.61 8.00
N ARG A 121 10.54 7.69 7.15
CA ARG A 121 10.59 7.86 5.69
C ARG A 121 9.86 9.13 5.27
N THR A 122 8.65 9.37 5.78
CA THR A 122 7.87 10.57 5.45
C THR A 122 8.65 11.84 5.78
N LYS A 123 9.31 11.91 6.96
CA LYS A 123 10.14 13.06 7.37
C LYS A 123 11.37 13.27 6.48
N ILE A 124 12.06 12.21 6.04
CA ILE A 124 13.26 12.30 5.19
C ILE A 124 12.91 12.73 3.76
N VAL A 125 11.80 12.23 3.22
CA VAL A 125 11.35 12.55 1.85
C VAL A 125 10.84 13.98 1.78
N ALA A 126 10.24 14.49 2.85
CA ALA A 126 9.71 15.83 2.89
C ALA A 126 10.79 16.94 2.74
N PRO A 127 10.38 18.16 2.35
CA PRO A 127 11.29 19.30 2.23
C PRO A 127 12.08 19.54 3.53
N GLY A 128 13.40 19.75 3.41
CA GLY A 128 14.29 19.91 4.57
C GLY A 128 14.73 18.60 5.24
N GLY A 129 14.18 17.45 4.85
CA GLY A 129 14.57 16.14 5.40
C GLY A 129 16.01 15.71 5.10
N GLU A 130 16.67 16.33 4.12
CA GLU A 130 18.10 16.12 3.81
C GLU A 130 19.02 16.51 4.98
N ALA A 131 18.64 17.56 5.73
CA ALA A 131 19.40 18.03 6.88
C ALA A 131 19.39 17.05 8.07
N LEU A 132 18.52 16.04 8.03
CA LEU A 132 18.39 15.05 9.11
C LEU A 132 19.46 13.96 9.07
N GLY A 133 20.35 13.93 8.07
CA GLY A 133 21.46 12.96 8.04
C GLY A 133 21.03 11.50 7.87
N GLY A 134 19.89 11.26 7.20
CA GLY A 134 19.37 9.92 6.93
C GLY A 134 18.51 9.34 8.06
N VAL A 135 18.40 8.00 8.11
CA VAL A 135 17.46 7.29 8.99
C VAL A 135 17.77 7.50 10.46
N ILE A 136 19.04 7.30 10.83
CA ILE A 136 19.48 7.36 12.23
C ILE A 136 19.39 8.80 12.74
N GLY A 137 19.84 9.77 11.95
CA GLY A 137 19.77 11.18 12.32
C GLY A 137 18.32 11.68 12.40
N ALA A 138 17.44 11.27 11.47
CA ALA A 138 16.01 11.58 11.55
C ALA A 138 15.35 10.98 12.80
N PHE A 139 15.64 9.72 13.12
CA PHE A 139 15.14 9.05 14.32
C PHE A 139 15.61 9.77 15.60
N GLN A 140 16.91 10.05 15.71
CA GLN A 140 17.47 10.77 16.86
C GLN A 140 16.89 12.17 16.99
N HIS A 141 16.75 12.89 15.87
CA HIS A 141 16.14 14.22 15.84
C HIS A 141 14.70 14.16 16.35
N MET A 142 13.87 13.26 15.81
CA MET A 142 12.47 13.11 16.20
C MET A 142 12.30 12.76 17.68
N ILE A 143 13.12 11.85 18.23
CA ILE A 143 13.06 11.49 19.64
C ILE A 143 13.45 12.69 20.52
N LYS A 144 14.54 13.39 20.18
CA LYS A 144 15.03 14.54 20.97
C LYS A 144 14.07 15.73 20.91
N THR A 145 13.50 16.04 19.75
CA THR A 145 12.66 17.24 19.57
C THR A 145 11.19 16.97 19.86
N GLU A 146 10.63 15.85 19.40
CA GLU A 146 9.20 15.56 19.43
C GLU A 146 8.79 14.49 20.46
N GLY A 147 9.73 13.65 20.91
CA GLY A 147 9.53 12.53 21.82
C GLY A 147 9.22 11.21 21.11
N PHE A 148 9.25 10.09 21.84
CA PHE A 148 9.10 8.74 21.27
C PHE A 148 7.76 8.52 20.55
N PHE A 149 6.65 8.99 21.11
CA PHE A 149 5.32 8.85 20.51
C PHE A 149 5.14 9.61 19.19
N SER A 150 6.08 10.48 18.79
CA SER A 150 6.05 11.15 17.49
C SER A 150 6.14 10.17 16.32
N LEU A 151 6.78 9.01 16.51
CA LEU A 151 6.94 7.96 15.51
C LEU A 151 5.60 7.30 15.12
N TYR A 152 4.57 7.43 15.98
CA TYR A 152 3.24 6.84 15.80
C TYR A 152 2.18 7.84 15.31
N LYS A 153 2.61 9.05 14.91
CA LYS A 153 1.69 10.03 14.31
C LYS A 153 1.04 9.44 13.06
N GLY A 154 -0.28 9.58 12.98
CA GLY A 154 -1.08 9.04 11.88
C GLY A 154 -1.54 7.58 12.05
N LEU A 155 -1.30 6.94 13.21
CA LEU A 155 -1.82 5.59 13.49
C LEU A 155 -3.35 5.53 13.39
N VAL A 156 -4.04 6.45 14.05
CA VAL A 156 -5.52 6.50 14.09
C VAL A 156 -6.14 6.58 12.69
N PRO A 157 -5.81 7.56 11.83
CA PRO A 157 -6.38 7.59 10.48
C PRO A 157 -5.95 6.38 9.65
N SER A 158 -4.77 5.79 9.89
CA SER A 158 -4.35 4.56 9.23
C SER A 158 -5.22 3.36 9.58
N ILE A 159 -5.63 3.21 10.85
CA ILE A 159 -6.49 2.10 11.28
C ILE A 159 -7.91 2.31 10.75
N ILE A 160 -8.43 3.53 10.88
CA ILE A 160 -9.78 3.86 10.41
C ILE A 160 -9.91 3.64 8.90
N SER A 161 -8.87 3.94 8.11
CA SER A 161 -8.92 3.76 6.65
C SER A 161 -8.94 2.29 6.20
N MET A 162 -8.51 1.33 7.04
CA MET A 162 -8.40 -0.08 6.63
C MET A 162 -9.75 -0.71 6.32
N ALA A 163 -10.78 -0.45 7.15
CA ALA A 163 -12.09 -1.06 6.95
C ALA A 163 -12.81 -0.53 5.69
N PRO A 164 -12.92 0.80 5.44
CA PRO A 164 -13.48 1.32 4.20
C PRO A 164 -12.66 0.90 2.97
N SER A 165 -11.33 0.87 3.06
CA SER A 165 -10.47 0.42 1.95
C SER A 165 -10.79 -1.01 1.55
N GLY A 166 -10.87 -1.92 2.52
CA GLY A 166 -11.26 -3.31 2.27
C GLY A 166 -12.67 -3.43 1.70
N ALA A 167 -13.66 -2.72 2.28
CA ALA A 167 -15.04 -2.77 1.84
C ALA A 167 -15.21 -2.32 0.37
N VAL A 168 -14.59 -1.20 -0.01
CA VAL A 168 -14.63 -0.69 -1.39
C VAL A 168 -13.86 -1.62 -2.33
N PHE A 169 -12.69 -2.10 -1.92
CA PHE A 169 -11.89 -3.00 -2.74
C PHE A 169 -12.66 -4.28 -3.07
N TYR A 170 -13.12 -5.02 -2.05
CA TYR A 170 -13.82 -6.28 -2.27
C TYR A 170 -15.19 -6.06 -2.93
N GLY A 171 -15.93 -5.01 -2.57
CA GLY A 171 -17.21 -4.69 -3.20
C GLY A 171 -17.08 -4.41 -4.70
N VAL A 172 -16.13 -3.56 -5.10
CA VAL A 172 -15.89 -3.27 -6.53
C VAL A 172 -15.37 -4.51 -7.25
N TYR A 173 -14.44 -5.24 -6.63
CA TYR A 173 -13.90 -6.48 -7.20
C TYR A 173 -14.99 -7.52 -7.45
N ASP A 174 -15.89 -7.74 -6.49
CA ASP A 174 -16.98 -8.71 -6.58
C ASP A 174 -18.04 -8.30 -7.62
N ILE A 175 -18.34 -7.00 -7.75
CA ILE A 175 -19.22 -6.48 -8.81
C ILE A 175 -18.62 -6.78 -10.20
N LEU A 176 -17.35 -6.44 -10.41
CA LEU A 176 -16.66 -6.67 -11.69
C LEU A 176 -16.53 -8.16 -12.01
N LYS A 177 -16.17 -8.96 -11.00
CA LYS A 177 -16.09 -10.41 -11.09
C LYS A 177 -17.44 -11.02 -11.46
N SER A 178 -18.50 -10.64 -10.75
CA SER A 178 -19.85 -11.16 -10.98
C SER A 178 -20.37 -10.77 -12.36
N ALA A 179 -20.18 -9.52 -12.79
CA ALA A 179 -20.58 -9.07 -14.12
C ALA A 179 -19.92 -9.90 -15.22
N TYR A 180 -18.63 -10.23 -15.09
CA TYR A 180 -17.94 -11.08 -16.04
C TYR A 180 -18.40 -12.54 -16.01
N LEU A 181 -18.55 -13.13 -14.82
CA LEU A 181 -18.96 -14.53 -14.70
C LEU A 181 -20.37 -14.79 -15.26
N HIS A 182 -21.26 -13.78 -15.24
CA HIS A 182 -22.58 -13.87 -15.86
C HIS A 182 -22.56 -13.73 -17.39
N SER A 183 -21.47 -13.22 -17.97
CA SER A 183 -21.29 -13.10 -19.42
C SER A 183 -21.14 -14.48 -20.10
N PRO A 184 -21.47 -14.61 -21.39
CA PRO A 184 -21.32 -15.88 -22.12
C PRO A 184 -19.86 -16.36 -22.18
N GLU A 185 -18.88 -15.46 -22.16
CA GLU A 185 -17.45 -15.78 -22.08
C GLU A 185 -17.05 -16.36 -20.72
N GLY A 186 -17.54 -15.75 -19.64
CA GLY A 186 -17.27 -16.20 -18.27
C GLY A 186 -17.82 -17.59 -17.99
N ARG A 187 -19.04 -17.88 -18.46
CA ARG A 187 -19.66 -19.22 -18.31
C ARG A 187 -18.89 -20.30 -19.07
N LYS A 188 -18.43 -20.02 -20.30
CA LYS A 188 -17.59 -20.94 -21.08
C LYS A 188 -16.27 -21.23 -20.35
N ARG A 189 -15.64 -20.23 -19.74
CA ARG A 189 -14.42 -20.41 -18.95
C ARG A 189 -14.67 -21.27 -17.70
N LEU A 190 -15.78 -21.04 -17.00
CA LEU A 190 -16.13 -21.81 -15.81
C LEU A 190 -16.34 -23.29 -16.14
N GLN A 191 -17.01 -23.58 -17.27
CA GLN A 191 -17.19 -24.94 -17.79
C GLN A 191 -15.86 -25.60 -18.18
N ASN A 192 -14.91 -24.84 -18.73
CA ASN A 192 -13.58 -25.36 -19.07
C ASN A 192 -12.71 -25.65 -17.84
N MET A 193 -12.88 -24.91 -16.73
CA MET A 193 -12.17 -25.18 -15.47
C MET A 193 -12.73 -26.41 -14.73
N SER A 194 -14.04 -26.66 -14.78
CA SER A 194 -14.63 -27.82 -14.11
C SER A 194 -14.29 -29.16 -14.78
N GLN A 195 -13.74 -29.16 -16.00
CA GLN A 195 -13.32 -30.37 -16.73
C GLN A 195 -11.91 -30.91 -16.37
N GLY A 196 -11.34 -30.52 -15.23
CA GLY A 196 -10.26 -31.31 -14.61
C GLY A 196 -8.92 -31.37 -15.36
N ARG A 197 -8.49 -30.27 -16.01
CA ARG A 197 -7.08 -30.11 -16.34
C ARG A 197 -6.31 -29.70 -15.09
N GLU A 198 -5.21 -30.40 -14.79
CA GLU A 198 -4.21 -29.92 -13.83
C GLU A 198 -3.70 -28.55 -14.31
N LEU A 199 -4.26 -27.52 -13.71
CA LEU A 199 -4.04 -26.14 -14.07
C LEU A 199 -3.12 -25.52 -13.03
N ASN A 200 -2.16 -24.73 -13.51
CA ASN A 200 -1.22 -23.96 -12.68
C ASN A 200 -1.98 -23.16 -11.60
N ALA A 201 -1.35 -22.84 -10.48
CA ALA A 201 -1.98 -22.07 -9.38
C ALA A 201 -2.64 -20.75 -9.82
N PHE A 202 -2.21 -20.18 -10.95
CA PHE A 202 -2.77 -18.97 -11.57
C PHE A 202 -3.94 -19.24 -12.53
N ASP A 203 -4.04 -20.44 -13.11
CA ASP A 203 -5.17 -20.85 -13.92
C ASP A 203 -6.38 -21.28 -13.08
N GLN A 204 -6.15 -21.59 -11.80
CA GLN A 204 -7.21 -21.76 -10.78
C GLN A 204 -7.95 -20.45 -10.47
N LEU A 205 -7.44 -19.30 -10.90
CA LEU A 205 -8.16 -18.03 -10.79
C LEU A 205 -9.36 -18.04 -11.74
N GLU A 206 -10.57 -17.92 -11.17
CA GLU A 206 -11.84 -17.93 -11.90
C GLU A 206 -11.91 -16.94 -13.07
N LEU A 207 -11.19 -15.83 -12.97
CA LEU A 207 -11.14 -14.75 -13.94
C LEU A 207 -9.94 -14.86 -14.90
N GLY A 208 -8.97 -15.73 -14.62
CA GLY A 208 -7.65 -15.74 -15.24
C GLY A 208 -6.74 -14.59 -14.79
N PRO A 209 -5.42 -14.69 -15.05
CA PRO A 209 -4.42 -13.81 -14.43
C PRO A 209 -4.57 -12.32 -14.82
N MET A 210 -4.73 -12.04 -16.11
CA MET A 210 -4.85 -10.66 -16.62
C MET A 210 -6.11 -9.94 -16.12
N ARG A 211 -7.28 -10.61 -16.14
CA ARG A 211 -8.52 -9.98 -15.67
C ARG A 211 -8.52 -9.82 -14.16
N THR A 212 -7.97 -10.79 -13.43
CA THR A 212 -7.75 -10.66 -11.97
C THR A 212 -6.92 -9.43 -11.65
N LEU A 213 -5.85 -9.19 -12.42
CA LEU A 213 -4.98 -8.03 -12.28
C LEU A 213 -5.72 -6.73 -12.61
N LEU A 214 -6.45 -6.67 -13.73
CA LEU A 214 -7.20 -5.48 -14.13
C LEU A 214 -8.32 -5.13 -13.14
N TYR A 215 -9.13 -6.11 -12.73
CA TYR A 215 -10.20 -5.88 -11.76
C TYR A 215 -9.64 -5.55 -10.39
N GLY A 216 -8.53 -6.16 -9.99
CA GLY A 216 -7.79 -5.79 -8.78
C GLY A 216 -7.25 -4.36 -8.85
N ALA A 217 -6.75 -3.91 -10.00
CA ALA A 217 -6.27 -2.54 -10.19
C ALA A 217 -7.42 -1.51 -10.12
N ILE A 218 -8.56 -1.79 -10.76
CA ILE A 218 -9.74 -0.91 -10.70
C ILE A 218 -10.30 -0.85 -9.28
N ALA A 219 -10.48 -2.01 -8.63
CA ALA A 219 -10.91 -2.08 -7.24
C ALA A 219 -9.94 -1.34 -6.30
N GLY A 220 -8.63 -1.49 -6.52
CA GLY A 220 -7.57 -0.78 -5.80
C GLY A 220 -7.66 0.73 -5.98
N ALA A 221 -7.85 1.20 -7.22
CA ALA A 221 -8.01 2.63 -7.54
C ALA A 221 -9.25 3.23 -6.85
N CYS A 222 -10.40 2.53 -6.88
CA CYS A 222 -11.61 2.97 -6.21
C CYS A 222 -11.44 2.99 -4.69
N ALA A 223 -10.82 1.96 -4.10
CA ALA A 223 -10.55 1.89 -2.67
C ALA A 223 -9.59 2.99 -2.22
N GLU A 224 -8.55 3.27 -3.01
CA GLU A 224 -7.62 4.36 -2.75
C GLU A 224 -8.32 5.71 -2.83
N ALA A 225 -9.12 5.97 -3.86
CA ALA A 225 -9.91 7.20 -3.97
C ALA A 225 -10.85 7.40 -2.77
N ALA A 226 -11.57 6.36 -2.36
CA ALA A 226 -12.50 6.43 -1.23
C ALA A 226 -11.80 6.69 0.13
N THR A 227 -10.55 6.25 0.28
CA THR A 227 -9.79 6.36 1.54
C THR A 227 -8.71 7.44 1.53
N TYR A 228 -8.57 8.14 0.41
CA TYR A 228 -7.55 9.14 0.19
C TYR A 228 -7.54 10.27 1.24
N PRO A 229 -8.69 10.79 1.72
CA PRO A 229 -8.71 11.80 2.78
C PRO A 229 -8.00 11.35 4.06
N PHE A 230 -8.15 10.08 4.45
CA PHE A 230 -7.45 9.53 5.62
C PHE A 230 -5.95 9.43 5.39
N GLU A 231 -5.53 9.11 4.17
CA GLU A 231 -4.11 9.10 3.81
C GLU A 231 -3.50 10.50 3.88
N VAL A 232 -4.16 11.52 3.33
CA VAL A 232 -3.69 12.91 3.40
C VAL A 232 -3.55 13.35 4.85
N VAL A 233 -4.57 13.11 5.69
CA VAL A 233 -4.52 13.44 7.13
C VAL A 233 -3.38 12.70 7.83
N ARG A 234 -3.21 11.39 7.55
CA ARG A 234 -2.11 10.58 8.10
C ARG A 234 -0.75 11.19 7.75
N ARG A 235 -0.50 11.51 6.49
CA ARG A 235 0.80 12.04 6.01
C ARG A 235 1.07 13.44 6.57
N GLN A 236 0.05 14.30 6.65
CA GLN A 236 0.17 15.62 7.27
C GLN A 236 0.49 15.51 8.77
N LEU A 237 -0.15 14.60 9.50
CA LEU A 237 0.18 14.33 10.91
C LEU A 237 1.63 13.85 11.08
N GLN A 238 2.11 12.96 10.22
CA GLN A 238 3.51 12.48 10.26
C GLN A 238 4.53 13.61 10.06
N MET A 239 4.13 14.70 9.40
CA MET A 239 4.96 15.87 9.15
C MET A 239 4.98 16.89 10.30
N GLN A 240 3.92 16.97 11.09
CA GLN A 240 3.79 17.99 12.15
C GLN A 240 4.97 17.96 13.13
N ALA A 241 5.56 19.12 13.40
CA ALA A 241 6.53 19.30 14.48
C ALA A 241 5.84 19.45 15.85
N LYS A 242 6.58 19.31 16.95
CA LYS A 242 6.05 19.37 18.33
C LYS A 242 5.23 20.63 18.65
N ALA A 243 5.54 21.76 18.02
CA ALA A 243 4.84 23.04 18.20
C ALA A 243 3.40 23.03 17.64
N THR A 244 3.02 22.06 16.82
CA THR A 244 1.73 22.02 16.10
C THR A 244 1.04 20.68 16.26
N LYS A 245 1.04 20.11 17.48
CA LYS A 245 0.32 18.86 17.78
C LYS A 245 -1.19 19.08 17.63
N LEU A 246 -1.72 18.84 16.43
CA LEU A 246 -3.15 18.82 16.18
C LEU A 246 -3.66 17.37 16.26
N SER A 247 -4.88 17.20 16.73
CA SER A 247 -5.56 15.90 16.63
C SER A 247 -5.83 15.56 15.16
N SER A 248 -6.15 14.29 14.86
CA SER A 248 -6.47 13.87 13.49
C SER A 248 -7.64 14.67 12.90
N LEU A 249 -8.67 14.94 13.71
CA LEU A 249 -9.82 15.75 13.30
C LEU A 249 -9.45 17.21 13.11
N ALA A 250 -8.70 17.80 14.04
CA ALA A 250 -8.25 19.18 13.90
C ALA A 250 -7.33 19.38 12.69
N THR A 251 -6.51 18.36 12.35
CA THR A 251 -5.68 18.39 11.14
C THR A 251 -6.54 18.31 9.88
N CYS A 252 -7.58 17.46 9.87
CA CYS A 252 -8.53 17.39 8.76
C CYS A 252 -9.24 18.74 8.54
N VAL A 253 -9.80 19.32 9.61
CA VAL A 253 -10.46 20.63 9.55
C VAL A 253 -9.50 21.70 9.02
N LYS A 254 -8.27 21.75 9.52
CA LYS A 254 -7.26 22.72 9.06
C LYS A 254 -6.89 22.55 7.58
N ILE A 255 -6.89 21.33 7.05
CA ILE A 255 -6.66 21.09 5.61
C ILE A 255 -7.82 21.66 4.81
N VAL A 256 -9.06 21.40 5.23
CA VAL A 256 -10.27 21.88 4.58
C VAL A 256 -10.40 23.41 4.68
N GLU A 257 -10.03 24.01 5.81
CA GLU A 257 -10.01 25.48 5.97
C GLU A 257 -9.01 26.16 5.04
N LYS A 258 -7.88 25.51 4.73
CA LYS A 258 -6.81 26.12 3.91
C LYS A 258 -7.01 25.93 2.41
N GLY A 259 -7.52 24.79 1.97
CA GLY A 259 -7.59 24.42 0.55
C GLY A 259 -8.92 23.78 0.14
N GLY A 260 -9.91 23.78 1.02
CA GLY A 260 -11.20 23.15 0.76
C GLY A 260 -11.14 21.62 0.71
N VAL A 261 -12.22 21.03 0.19
CA VAL A 261 -12.33 19.58 -0.02
C VAL A 261 -11.29 19.03 -1.02
N PRO A 262 -10.93 19.73 -2.11
CA PRO A 262 -9.90 19.24 -3.04
C PRO A 262 -8.56 18.93 -2.36
N ALA A 263 -8.17 19.69 -1.33
CA ALA A 263 -6.92 19.49 -0.61
C ALA A 263 -6.83 18.12 0.10
N LEU A 264 -7.96 17.49 0.42
CA LEU A 264 -8.02 16.12 0.93
C LEU A 264 -7.71 15.06 -0.12
N TYR A 265 -7.67 15.44 -1.40
CA TYR A 265 -7.35 14.61 -2.56
C TYR A 265 -6.03 15.01 -3.23
N ALA A 266 -5.23 15.84 -2.57
CA ALA A 266 -3.92 16.28 -3.03
C ALA A 266 -3.00 15.07 -3.34
N GLY A 267 -2.63 14.88 -4.61
CA GLY A 267 -1.77 13.79 -5.05
C GLY A 267 -2.50 12.51 -5.47
N LEU A 268 -3.84 12.53 -5.56
CA LEU A 268 -4.61 11.38 -6.01
C LEU A 268 -4.19 10.94 -7.43
N ILE A 269 -3.96 11.88 -8.34
CA ILE A 269 -3.56 11.60 -9.73
C ILE A 269 -2.28 10.76 -9.79
N PRO A 270 -1.12 11.18 -9.24
CA PRO A 270 0.07 10.34 -9.27
C PRO A 270 -0.12 9.01 -8.54
N SER A 271 -1.03 8.95 -7.56
CA SER A 271 -1.39 7.71 -6.88
C SER A 271 -2.16 6.73 -7.77
N LEU A 272 -3.14 7.20 -8.54
CA LEU A 272 -3.91 6.35 -9.44
C LEU A 272 -3.05 5.90 -10.64
N LEU A 273 -2.20 6.79 -11.16
CA LEU A 273 -1.31 6.49 -12.29
C LEU A 273 -0.32 5.37 -11.99
N GLN A 274 0.07 5.17 -10.72
CA GLN A 274 0.99 4.10 -10.35
C GLN A 274 0.35 2.72 -10.18
N VAL A 275 -0.96 2.63 -9.94
CA VAL A 275 -1.61 1.35 -9.57
C VAL A 275 -1.45 0.30 -10.68
N LEU A 276 -1.79 0.66 -11.92
CA LEU A 276 -1.75 -0.25 -13.06
C LEU A 276 -0.31 -0.64 -13.45
N PRO A 277 0.66 0.29 -13.63
CA PRO A 277 2.05 -0.06 -13.89
C PRO A 277 2.67 -0.92 -12.79
N SER A 278 2.38 -0.62 -11.52
CA SER A 278 2.86 -1.40 -10.38
C SER A 278 2.42 -2.86 -10.46
N ALA A 279 1.13 -3.08 -10.73
CA ALA A 279 0.57 -4.41 -10.87
C ALA A 279 1.14 -5.15 -12.09
N ALA A 280 1.20 -4.49 -13.25
CA ALA A 280 1.69 -5.08 -14.48
C ALA A 280 3.18 -5.49 -14.38
N ILE A 281 4.03 -4.60 -13.87
CA ILE A 281 5.47 -4.88 -13.68
C ILE A 281 5.66 -5.99 -12.65
N SER A 282 4.93 -5.96 -11.53
CA SER A 282 5.02 -7.01 -10.52
C SER A 282 4.63 -8.37 -11.10
N TYR A 283 3.59 -8.43 -11.94
CA TYR A 283 3.19 -9.67 -12.60
C TYR A 283 4.27 -10.16 -13.57
N PHE A 284 4.72 -9.28 -14.47
CA PHE A 284 5.72 -9.63 -15.47
C PHE A 284 7.03 -10.12 -14.84
N VAL A 285 7.53 -9.42 -13.82
CA VAL A 285 8.74 -9.81 -13.11
C VAL A 285 8.54 -11.10 -12.34
N TYR A 286 7.35 -11.33 -11.76
CA TYR A 286 7.07 -12.58 -11.07
C TYR A 286 7.12 -13.78 -12.03
N GLU A 287 6.47 -13.69 -13.19
CA GLU A 287 6.50 -14.73 -14.22
C GLU A 287 7.92 -14.96 -14.76
N PHE A 288 8.65 -13.88 -15.03
CA PHE A 288 10.07 -13.98 -15.43
C PHE A 288 10.91 -14.69 -14.36
N MET A 289 10.73 -14.34 -13.08
CA MET A 289 11.46 -14.95 -11.98
C MET A 289 11.10 -16.42 -11.78
N LYS A 290 9.86 -16.84 -12.05
CA LYS A 290 9.48 -18.25 -12.04
C LYS A 290 10.26 -19.05 -13.08
N ILE A 291 10.38 -18.51 -14.30
CA ILE A 291 11.14 -19.13 -15.38
C ILE A 291 12.62 -19.25 -14.97
N VAL A 292 13.21 -18.17 -14.47
CA VAL A 292 14.63 -18.14 -14.07
C VAL A 292 14.93 -19.08 -12.89
N LEU A 293 13.99 -19.23 -11.95
CA LEU A 293 14.18 -20.05 -10.75
C LEU A 293 13.75 -21.51 -10.94
N GLU A 294 13.30 -21.90 -12.15
CA GLU A 294 12.78 -23.23 -12.47
C GLU A 294 11.72 -23.65 -11.43
N VAL A 295 10.67 -22.84 -11.33
CA VAL A 295 9.53 -23.05 -10.44
C VAL A 295 8.29 -23.20 -11.29
N ASP A 296 8.14 -24.37 -11.90
CA ASP A 296 6.87 -24.77 -12.52
C ASP A 296 5.87 -25.20 -11.44
#